data_AF-Q9IBF3-F1
#
_entry.id   AF-Q9IBF3-F1
#
_cell.length_a   1.000
_cell.length_b   1.000
_cell.length_c   1.000
_cell.angle_alpha   90.00
_cell.angle_beta   90.00
_cell.angle_gamma   90.00
#
_symmetry.space_group_name_H-M   'P 1'
#
loop_
_entity.id
_entity.type
_entity.pdbx_description
1 polymer ?
#
loop_
_entity_poly.entity_id
_entity_poly.type
_entity_poly.pdbx_seq_one_letter_code
_entity_poly.pdbx_strand_id
1 'polypeptide(L)'
;KIQTGSNTVSILFHSDNSGDNLGWKLTYTSTGSECSPLAAPLNGHLEPLQSNYIFKDHIMLTCDPGYSLRQGDKEFEHYQIECQRDGKWSSDVPLCKMVDCG
;
A
#
# COMPACT_ATOMS: atom_id res chain seq x y z
N LYS A 1 22.87 5.87 4.05
CA LYS A 1 21.59 5.44 4.67
C LYS A 1 21.57 3.91 4.68
N ILE A 2 21.27 3.28 5.81
CA ILE A 2 21.18 1.81 5.88
C ILE A 2 19.72 1.43 5.64
N GLN A 3 19.44 0.66 4.60
CA GLN A 3 18.13 0.05 4.36
C GLN A 3 18.21 -1.42 4.77
N THR A 4 17.45 -1.78 5.79
CA THR A 4 17.57 -3.09 6.44
C THR A 4 16.83 -4.19 5.68
N GLY A 5 15.85 -3.84 4.83
CA GLY A 5 14.97 -4.80 4.16
C GLY A 5 14.15 -5.65 5.15
N SER A 6 14.07 -5.24 6.41
CA SER A 6 13.55 -6.03 7.53
C SER A 6 12.74 -5.16 8.46
N ASN A 7 11.66 -5.74 9.01
CA ASN A 7 10.87 -5.16 10.08
C ASN A 7 11.49 -5.38 11.48
N THR A 8 12.71 -5.93 11.55
CA THR A 8 13.43 -6.21 12.79
C THR A 8 14.91 -5.87 12.65
N VAL A 9 15.44 -5.15 13.63
CA VAL A 9 16.85 -4.73 13.70
C VAL A 9 17.36 -5.02 15.11
N SER A 10 18.51 -5.69 15.20
CA SER A 10 19.22 -5.88 16.47
C SER A 10 20.48 -5.01 16.46
N ILE A 11 20.59 -4.12 17.44
CA ILE A 11 21.77 -3.27 17.61
C ILE A 11 22.55 -3.81 18.79
N LEU A 12 23.78 -4.26 18.54
CA LEU A 12 24.68 -4.75 19.55
C LEU A 12 25.87 -3.79 19.65
N PHE A 13 26.09 -3.26 20.85
CA PHE A 13 27.25 -2.43 21.16
C PHE A 13 28.04 -3.08 22.28
N HIS A 14 29.32 -3.32 22.02
CA HIS A 14 30.28 -3.82 23.00
C HIS A 14 31.38 -2.78 23.21
N SER A 15 31.62 -2.42 24.48
CA SER A 15 32.78 -1.67 24.91
C SER A 15 33.72 -2.56 25.73
N ASP A 16 34.99 -2.21 25.78
CA ASP A 16 35.95 -2.84 26.67
C ASP A 16 35.87 -2.26 28.10
N ASN A 17 36.90 -2.49 28.90
CA ASN A 17 37.01 -2.12 30.31
C ASN A 17 37.48 -0.67 30.53
N SER A 18 37.65 0.15 29.50
CA SER A 18 38.06 1.55 29.62
C SER A 18 37.38 2.47 28.62
N GLY A 19 37.18 3.74 28.97
CA GLY A 19 36.80 4.74 27.97
C GLY A 19 36.12 5.99 28.52
N ASP A 20 36.50 7.15 27.97
CA ASP A 20 35.86 8.46 28.16
C ASP A 20 35.14 8.91 26.87
N ASN A 21 34.61 7.95 26.11
CA ASN A 21 34.05 8.20 24.78
C ASN A 21 32.65 8.80 24.86
N LEU A 22 32.33 9.71 23.93
CA LEU A 22 31.02 10.39 23.85
C LEU A 22 29.87 9.48 23.36
N GLY A 23 30.17 8.24 22.95
CA GLY A 23 29.18 7.27 22.48
C GLY A 23 28.65 7.57 21.07
N TRP A 24 27.43 7.10 20.79
CA TRP A 24 26.76 7.27 19.50
C TRP A 24 25.27 7.54 19.69
N LYS A 25 24.69 8.26 18.72
CA LYS A 25 23.25 8.52 18.63
C LYS A 25 22.79 8.16 17.23
N LEU A 26 21.72 7.38 17.14
CA LEU A 26 21.06 7.11 15.86
C LEU A 26 19.58 7.45 15.92
N THR A 27 19.04 7.73 14.75
CA THR A 27 17.62 7.85 14.49
C THR A 27 17.27 6.85 13.39
N TYR A 28 16.08 6.27 13.47
CA TYR A 28 15.58 5.37 12.45
C TYR A 28 14.19 5.81 12.01
N THR A 29 13.83 5.43 10.79
CA THR A 29 12.46 5.53 10.27
C THR A 29 12.08 4.19 9.66
N SER A 30 10.80 3.87 9.71
CA SER A 30 10.25 2.69 9.03
C SER A 30 9.65 3.11 7.70
N THR A 31 9.92 2.36 6.65
CA THR A 31 9.30 2.51 5.33
C THR A 31 8.69 1.17 4.93
N GLY A 32 7.47 1.22 4.40
CA GLY A 32 6.82 0.03 3.85
C GLY A 32 7.37 -0.36 2.47
N SER A 33 7.02 -1.56 2.03
CA SER A 33 7.18 -1.97 0.62
C SER A 33 6.32 -1.07 -0.26
N GLU A 34 6.83 -0.70 -1.43
CA GLU A 34 6.11 0.12 -2.41
C GLU A 34 5.26 -0.77 -3.33
N CYS A 35 4.03 -0.34 -3.61
CA CYS A 35 3.16 -0.97 -4.58
C CYS A 35 3.18 -0.20 -5.91
N SER A 36 3.03 -0.92 -7.01
CA SER A 36 3.01 -0.31 -8.35
C SER A 36 1.75 0.56 -8.53
N PRO A 37 1.83 1.72 -9.21
CA PRO A 37 0.64 2.53 -9.48
C PRO A 37 -0.43 1.74 -10.22
N LEU A 38 -1.69 1.89 -9.81
CA LEU A 38 -2.85 1.29 -10.48
C LEU A 38 -3.48 2.30 -11.45
N ALA A 39 -4.00 1.78 -12.56
CA ALA A 39 -4.79 2.56 -13.50
C ALA A 39 -6.28 2.43 -13.18
N ALA A 40 -7.01 3.53 -13.29
CA ALA A 40 -8.46 3.50 -13.16
C ALA A 40 -9.10 2.63 -14.26
N PRO A 41 -10.16 1.86 -13.94
CA PRO A 41 -10.87 1.08 -14.94
C PRO A 41 -11.71 1.98 -15.84
N LEU A 42 -12.16 1.45 -16.98
CA LEU A 42 -13.11 2.16 -17.84
C LEU A 42 -14.42 2.38 -17.08
N ASN A 43 -14.97 3.60 -17.13
CA ASN A 43 -16.18 4.02 -16.43
C ASN A 43 -16.11 3.91 -14.89
N GLY A 44 -14.93 4.19 -14.32
CA GLY A 44 -14.74 4.28 -12.88
C GLY A 44 -13.48 5.08 -12.54
N HIS A 45 -13.35 5.39 -11.25
CA HIS A 45 -12.25 6.20 -10.73
C HIS A 45 -11.68 5.59 -9.44
N LEU A 46 -10.38 5.83 -9.21
CA LEU A 46 -9.66 5.39 -8.02
C LEU A 46 -9.34 6.60 -7.14
N GLU A 47 -9.57 6.49 -5.84
CA GLU A 47 -9.26 7.56 -4.89
C GLU A 47 -8.66 7.00 -3.58
N PRO A 48 -7.61 7.60 -3.02
CA PRO A 48 -6.85 8.74 -3.55
C PRO A 48 -5.87 8.32 -4.66
N LEU A 49 -5.68 9.18 -5.67
CA LEU A 49 -4.58 9.06 -6.64
C LEU A 49 -3.30 9.65 -6.04
N GLN A 50 -2.30 8.80 -5.81
CA GLN A 50 -1.00 9.17 -5.27
C GLN A 50 0.11 8.79 -6.24
N SER A 51 1.24 9.49 -6.18
CA SER A 51 2.43 9.16 -6.98
C SER A 51 3.11 7.88 -6.52
N ASN A 52 3.01 7.56 -5.23
CA ASN A 52 3.57 6.35 -4.61
C ASN A 52 2.58 5.83 -3.57
N TYR A 53 2.48 4.50 -3.47
CA TYR A 53 1.72 3.81 -2.43
C TYR A 53 2.65 2.87 -1.67
N ILE A 54 2.56 2.87 -0.35
CA ILE A 54 3.36 2.02 0.54
C ILE A 54 2.47 1.10 1.38
N PHE A 55 3.06 0.08 1.97
CA PHE A 55 2.37 -0.87 2.85
C PHE A 55 1.37 -0.19 3.80
N LYS A 56 0.11 -0.69 3.79
CA LYS A 56 -1.10 -0.20 4.48
C LYS A 56 -1.83 0.97 3.83
N ASP A 57 -1.30 1.54 2.75
CA ASP A 57 -2.10 2.45 1.94
C ASP A 57 -3.25 1.68 1.27
N HIS A 58 -4.36 2.37 1.07
CA HIS A 58 -5.53 1.82 0.40
C HIS A 58 -6.06 2.81 -0.62
N ILE A 59 -6.68 2.26 -1.65
CA ILE A 59 -7.43 3.01 -2.66
C ILE A 59 -8.84 2.46 -2.72
N MET A 60 -9.79 3.35 -2.98
CA MET A 60 -11.19 3.05 -3.18
C MET A 60 -11.50 3.19 -4.67
N LEU A 61 -12.14 2.17 -5.21
CA LEU A 61 -12.69 2.17 -6.56
C LEU A 61 -14.19 2.45 -6.49
N THR A 62 -14.61 3.40 -7.31
CA THR A 62 -16.00 3.80 -7.49
C THR A 62 -16.32 3.80 -8.98
N CYS A 63 -17.43 3.20 -9.39
CA CYS A 63 -17.89 3.27 -10.78
C CYS A 63 -18.63 4.57 -11.07
N ASP A 64 -18.59 4.98 -12.33
CA ASP A 64 -19.35 6.13 -12.80
C ASP A 64 -20.87 5.84 -12.78
N PRO A 65 -21.73 6.87 -12.71
CA PRO A 65 -23.18 6.69 -12.73
C PRO A 65 -23.64 5.86 -13.93
N GLY A 66 -24.50 4.86 -13.68
CA GLY A 66 -24.96 3.90 -14.69
C GLY A 66 -24.08 2.66 -14.83
N TYR A 67 -23.02 2.54 -14.02
CA TYR A 67 -22.16 1.36 -13.92
C TYR A 67 -22.12 0.82 -12.49
N SER A 68 -21.88 -0.48 -12.34
CA SER A 68 -21.71 -1.14 -11.05
C SER A 68 -20.48 -2.03 -10.99
N LEU A 69 -19.89 -2.15 -9.80
CA LEU A 69 -18.81 -3.08 -9.52
C LEU A 69 -19.39 -4.48 -9.34
N ARG A 70 -19.00 -5.41 -10.20
CA ARG A 70 -19.37 -6.83 -10.05
C ARG A 70 -18.13 -7.70 -9.98
N GLN A 71 -17.95 -8.38 -8.85
CA GLN A 71 -16.92 -9.40 -8.67
C GLN A 71 -17.60 -10.74 -8.40
N GLY A 72 -17.63 -11.61 -9.41
CA GLY A 72 -18.49 -12.80 -9.40
C GLY A 72 -19.97 -12.42 -9.36
N ASP A 73 -20.74 -13.04 -8.47
CA ASP A 73 -22.17 -12.79 -8.27
C ASP A 73 -22.46 -11.64 -7.27
N LYS A 74 -21.41 -10.96 -6.77
CA LYS A 74 -21.55 -9.89 -5.79
C LYS A 74 -21.39 -8.53 -6.44
N GLU A 75 -22.34 -7.66 -6.15
CA GLU A 75 -22.35 -6.26 -6.52
C GLU A 75 -21.87 -5.42 -5.33
N PHE A 76 -20.97 -4.48 -5.60
CA PHE A 76 -20.39 -3.59 -4.59
C PHE A 76 -20.63 -2.14 -5.03
N GLU A 77 -20.86 -1.24 -4.08
CA GLU A 77 -20.86 0.20 -4.39
C GLU A 77 -19.43 0.73 -4.51
N HIS A 78 -18.56 0.27 -3.61
CA HIS A 78 -17.15 0.65 -3.53
C HIS A 78 -16.30 -0.60 -3.34
N TYR A 79 -15.09 -0.61 -3.89
CA TYR A 79 -14.13 -1.70 -3.71
C TYR A 79 -12.79 -1.16 -3.21
N GLN A 80 -12.33 -1.66 -2.06
CA GLN A 80 -11.07 -1.23 -1.46
C GLN A 80 -9.94 -2.18 -1.85
N ILE A 81 -8.85 -1.61 -2.35
CA ILE A 81 -7.61 -2.34 -2.68
C ILE A 81 -6.49 -1.81 -1.76
N GLU A 82 -5.79 -2.71 -1.09
CA GLU A 82 -4.77 -2.39 -0.09
C GLU A 82 -3.36 -2.77 -0.59
N CYS A 83 -2.38 -1.92 -0.34
CA CYS A 83 -0.97 -2.22 -0.57
C CYS A 83 -0.43 -3.13 0.54
N GLN A 84 -0.10 -4.36 0.19
CA GLN A 84 0.30 -5.40 1.12
C GLN A 84 1.80 -5.34 1.45
N ARG A 85 2.19 -6.12 2.47
CA ARG A 85 3.56 -6.15 3.00
C ARG A 85 4.64 -6.56 1.98
N ASP A 86 4.25 -7.31 0.95
CA ASP A 86 5.13 -7.82 -0.10
C ASP A 86 5.24 -6.86 -1.31
N GLY A 87 4.62 -5.67 -1.23
CA GLY A 87 4.59 -4.71 -2.32
C GLY A 87 3.57 -5.06 -3.42
N LYS A 88 2.66 -6.00 -3.15
CA LYS A 88 1.55 -6.32 -4.06
C LYS A 88 0.25 -5.72 -3.54
N TRP A 89 -0.67 -5.49 -4.47
CA TRP A 89 -2.03 -5.11 -4.13
C TRP A 89 -2.84 -6.32 -3.67
N SER A 90 -3.79 -6.10 -2.77
CA SER A 90 -4.68 -7.15 -2.24
C SER A 90 -5.58 -7.79 -3.30
N SER A 91 -5.85 -7.09 -4.40
CA SER A 91 -6.63 -7.55 -5.54
C SER A 91 -6.24 -6.77 -6.79
N ASP A 92 -6.51 -7.35 -7.96
CA ASP A 92 -6.54 -6.60 -9.22
C ASP A 92 -7.70 -5.60 -9.24
N VAL A 93 -7.60 -4.59 -10.10
CA VAL A 93 -8.65 -3.59 -10.32
C VAL A 93 -9.83 -4.24 -11.05
N PRO A 94 -11.01 -4.36 -10.42
CA PRO A 94 -12.18 -4.92 -11.08
C PRO A 94 -12.78 -3.94 -12.10
N LEU A 95 -13.55 -4.49 -13.05
CA LEU A 95 -14.18 -3.71 -14.11
C LEU A 95 -15.56 -3.20 -13.68
N CYS A 96 -15.87 -1.97 -14.07
CA CYS A 96 -17.22 -1.40 -14.01
C CYS A 96 -18.06 -1.93 -15.17
N LYS A 97 -19.22 -2.53 -14.86
CA LYS A 97 -20.16 -3.03 -15.88
C LYS A 97 -21.38 -2.12 -15.94
N MET A 98 -21.88 -1.87 -17.14
CA MET A 98 -23.09 -1.06 -17.31
C MET A 98 -24.26 -1.76 -16.61
N VAL A 99 -25.06 -0.98 -15.90
CA VAL A 99 -26.29 -1.46 -15.29
C VAL A 99 -27.32 -1.63 -16.39
N ASP A 100 -27.81 -2.86 -16.55
CA ASP A 100 -28.93 -3.18 -17.43
C ASP A 100 -30.24 -3.09 -16.64
N CYS A 101 -31.13 -2.19 -17.07
CA CYS A 101 -32.42 -1.96 -16.43
C CYS A 101 -33.57 -2.79 -17.02
N GLY A 102 -33.31 -3.62 -18.05
CA GLY A 102 -34.32 -4.41 -18.76
C GLY A 102 -35.02 -3.67 -19.89
#